data_AF-A0A0U2UGC3-F1
#
_entry.id   AF-A0A0U2UGC3-F1
#
_cell.length_a   1.000
_cell.length_b   1.000
_cell.length_c   1.000
_cell.angle_alpha   90.00
_cell.angle_beta   90.00
_cell.angle_gamma   90.00
#
_symmetry.space_group_name_H-M   'P 1'
#
loop_
_entity.id
_entity.type
_entity.pdbx_description
1 polymer ?
#
loop_
_entity_poly.entity_id
_entity_poly.type
_entity_poly.pdbx_seq_one_letter_code
_entity_poly.pdbx_strand_id
1 'polypeptide(L)' 'MSTIEFAENRLNVRLTYHQKELLTLLQTNPDGWYNSLCIETLEMKQVREVFSKWRESVLIGA' A
#
# COMPACT_ATOMS: atom_id res chain seq x y z
N MET A 1 -7.94 3.58 9.59
CA MET A 1 -7.13 4.46 8.73
C MET A 1 -6.87 3.74 7.42
N SER A 2 -7.12 4.41 6.30
CA SER A 2 -6.86 3.85 4.96
C SER A 2 -5.36 3.75 4.64
N THR A 3 -4.99 2.91 3.67
CA THR A 3 -3.61 2.79 3.17
C THR A 3 -3.10 4.11 2.59
N ILE A 4 -3.96 4.88 1.93
CA ILE A 4 -3.63 6.20 1.37
C ILE A 4 -3.35 7.22 2.47
N GLU A 5 -4.24 7.33 3.46
CA GLU A 5 -4.03 8.23 4.61
C GLU A 5 -2.75 7.88 5.38
N PHE A 6 -2.43 6.59 5.50
CA PHE A 6 -1.19 6.15 6.11
C PHE A 6 0.04 6.57 5.29
N ALA A 7 0.00 6.37 3.98
CA ALA A 7 1.09 6.76 3.08
C ALA A 7 1.36 8.28 3.17
N GLU A 8 0.32 9.09 3.08
CA GLU A 8 0.44 10.54 3.01
C GLU A 8 0.74 11.16 4.39
N ASN A 9 0.09 10.69 5.46
CA ASN A 9 0.18 11.33 6.78
C ASN A 9 1.20 10.70 7.74
N ARG A 10 1.59 9.43 7.53
CA ARG A 10 2.58 8.74 8.39
C ARG A 10 3.91 8.54 7.71
N LEU A 11 3.91 8.20 6.42
CA LEU A 11 5.14 7.95 5.67
C LEU A 11 5.63 9.18 4.88
N ASN A 12 4.84 10.26 4.79
CA ASN A 12 5.11 11.42 3.94
C ASN A 12 5.39 11.04 2.47
N VAL A 13 4.72 9.99 1.99
CA VAL A 13 4.84 9.51 0.61
C VAL A 13 3.77 10.16 -0.23
N ARG A 14 4.19 10.89 -1.28
CA ARG A 14 3.27 11.41 -2.30
C ARG A 14 2.99 10.33 -3.33
N LEU A 15 1.73 9.91 -3.43
CA LEU A 15 1.29 8.85 -4.34
C LEU A 15 0.78 9.43 -5.66
N THR A 16 1.05 8.74 -6.77
CA THR A 16 0.39 8.97 -8.06
C THR A 16 -1.07 8.51 -8.01
N TYR A 17 -1.86 8.87 -9.02
CA TYR A 17 -3.23 8.38 -9.17
C TYR A 17 -3.27 6.84 -9.23
N HIS A 18 -2.47 6.21 -10.08
CA HIS A 18 -2.43 4.75 -10.24
C HIS A 18 -1.98 4.04 -8.95
N GLN A 19 -1.02 4.60 -8.20
CA GLN A 19 -0.62 4.03 -6.91
C GLN A 19 -1.75 4.05 -5.88
N LYS A 20 -2.56 5.12 -5.86
CA LYS A 20 -3.74 5.20 -4.98
C LYS A 20 -4.78 4.14 -5.34
N GLU A 21 -5.04 3.94 -6.64
CA GLU A 21 -5.95 2.88 -7.10
C GLU A 21 -5.45 1.49 -6.69
N LEU A 22 -4.17 1.20 -6.92
CA LEU A 22 -3.57 -0.08 -6.54
C LEU A 22 -3.61 -0.33 -5.03
N LEU A 23 -3.30 0.69 -4.21
CA LEU A 23 -3.40 0.61 -2.75
C LEU A 23 -4.83 0.36 -2.27
N THR A 24 -5.82 0.93 -2.98
CA THR A 24 -7.24 0.70 -2.68
C THR A 24 -7.65 -0.74 -3.00
N LEU A 25 -7.19 -1.28 -4.14
CA LEU A 25 -7.42 -2.68 -4.52
C LEU A 25 -6.77 -3.65 -3.52
N LEU A 26 -5.54 -3.37 -3.09
CA LEU A 26 -4.83 -4.17 -2.08
C LEU A 26 -5.52 -4.11 -0.72
N GLN A 27 -6.07 -2.95 -0.33
CA GLN A 27 -6.77 -2.82 0.94
C GLN A 27 -8.09 -3.61 0.95
N THR A 28 -8.78 -3.73 -0.19
CA THR A 28 -10.05 -4.47 -0.29
C THR A 28 -9.86 -5.97 -0.47
N ASN A 29 -8.77 -6.41 -1.11
CA ASN A 29 -8.42 -7.83 -1.25
C ASN A 29 -6.90 -8.05 -1.11
N PRO A 30 -6.39 -8.11 0.14
CA PRO A 30 -4.95 -8.19 0.43
C PRO A 30 -4.27 -9.43 -0.14
N ASP A 31 -4.88 -10.60 0.02
CA ASP A 31 -4.19 -11.87 -0.23
C ASP A 31 -4.16 -12.24 -1.73
N GLY A 32 -5.15 -11.79 -2.51
CA GLY A 32 -5.20 -12.00 -3.96
C GLY A 32 -4.25 -11.10 -4.75
N TRP A 33 -4.20 -9.81 -4.41
CA TRP A 33 -3.42 -8.84 -5.17
C TRP A 33 -1.98 -8.72 -4.72
N TYR A 34 -1.67 -8.90 -3.42
CA TYR A 34 -0.32 -8.72 -2.91
C TYR A 34 0.70 -9.68 -3.55
N ASN A 35 0.30 -10.93 -3.79
CA ASN A 35 1.14 -11.93 -4.47
C ASN A 35 1.19 -11.74 -5.99
N SER A 36 0.24 -11.00 -6.56
CA SER A 36 0.12 -10.75 -8.00
C SER A 36 0.81 -9.46 -8.45
N LEU A 37 1.28 -8.63 -7.51
CA LEU A 37 2.05 -7.42 -7.81
C LEU A 37 3.42 -7.80 -8.39
N CYS A 38 3.58 -7.60 -9.69
CA CYS A 38 4.90 -7.65 -10.32
C CYS A 38 5.74 -6.45 -9.87
N ILE A 39 6.77 -6.68 -9.05
CA ILE A 39 7.62 -5.64 -8.43
C ILE A 39 8.71 -5.09 -9.37
N GLU A 40 8.60 -5.31 -10.67
CA GLU A 40 9.63 -4.91 -11.63
C GLU A 40 9.66 -3.39 -11.86
N THR A 41 8.56 -2.68 -11.59
CA THR A 41 8.51 -1.22 -11.70
C THR A 41 8.74 -0.53 -10.36
N LEU A 42 9.36 0.66 -10.41
CA LEU A 42 9.55 1.52 -9.24
C LEU A 42 8.20 1.86 -8.57
N GLU A 43 7.16 2.03 -9.38
CA GLU A 43 5.80 2.33 -8.94
C GLU A 43 5.23 1.20 -8.06
N MET A 44 5.37 -0.06 -8.50
CA MET A 44 4.89 -1.23 -7.77
C MET A 44 5.70 -1.51 -6.49
N LYS A 45 7.00 -1.22 -6.49
CA LYS A 45 7.85 -1.33 -5.29
C LYS A 45 7.35 -0.41 -4.18
N GLN A 46 7.04 0.85 -4.52
CA GLN A 46 6.55 1.83 -3.54
C GLN A 46 5.17 1.45 -3.00
N VAL A 47 4.26 0.99 -3.87
CA VAL A 47 2.94 0.49 -3.45
C VAL A 47 3.07 -0.68 -2.47
N ARG A 48 3.92 -1.66 -2.78
CA ARG A 48 4.14 -2.82 -1.91
C ARG A 48 4.70 -2.41 -0.55
N GLU A 49 5.71 -1.55 -0.54
CA GLU A 49 6.33 -1.06 0.70
C GLU A 49 5.32 -0.33 1.60
N VAL A 50 4.54 0.59 1.02
CA VAL A 50 3.48 1.31 1.73
C VAL A 50 2.46 0.34 2.32
N PHE A 51 2.01 -0.64 1.51
CA PHE A 51 1.03 -1.62 1.95
C PHE A 51 1.55 -2.53 3.06
N SER A 52 2.80 -2.99 2.97
CA SER A 52 3.45 -3.81 4.01
C SER A 52 3.55 -3.05 5.33
N LYS A 53 4.05 -1.81 5.31
CA LYS A 53 4.16 -0.95 6.50
C LYS A 53 2.79 -0.65 7.11
N TRP A 54 1.78 -0.43 6.27
CA TRP A 54 0.41 -0.23 6.74
C TRP A 54 -0.11 -1.48 7.43
N ARG A 55 0.04 -2.67 6.81
CA ARG A 55 -0.37 -3.95 7.42
C ARG A 55 0.30 -4.19 8.77
N GLU A 56 1.61 -3.98 8.87
CA GLU A 56 2.34 -4.09 10.13
C GLU A 56 1.79 -3.12 11.19
N SER A 57 1.51 -1.87 10.82
CA SER A 57 0.96 -0.87 11.74
C SER A 57 -0.44 -1.23 12.26
N VAL A 58 -1.26 -1.89 11.44
CA VAL A 58 -2.58 -2.38 11.83
C VAL A 58 -2.47 -3.62 12.72
N LEU A 59 -1.53 -4.51 12.45
CA LEU A 59 -1.31 -5.74 13.24
C LEU A 59 -0.68 -5.46 14.61
N ILE A 60 0.24 -4.49 14.70
CA ILE A 60 0.88 -4.10 15.96
C ILE A 60 -0.03 -3.17 16.79
N GLY A 61 -0.98 -2.49 16.15
CA GLY A 61 -1.93 -1.58 16.77
C GLY A 61 -3.28 -2.19 17.18
N ALA A 62 -3.45 -3.51 17.05
CA ALA A 62 -4.64 -4.27 17.46
C ALA A 62 -4.36 -5.08 18.73
#